data_AF-A0A1P8FE62-F1
#
_entry.id   AF-A0A1P8FE62-F1
#
_cell.length_a   1.000
_cell.length_b   1.000
_cell.length_c   1.000
_cell.angle_alpha   90.00
_cell.angle_beta   90.00
_cell.angle_gamma   90.00
#
_symmetry.space_group_name_H-M   'P 1'
#
loop_
_entity.id
_entity.type
_entity.pdbx_description
1 polymer ?
#
loop_
_entity_poly.entity_id
_entity_poly.type
_entity_poly.pdbx_seq_one_letter_code
_entity_poly.pdbx_strand_id
1 'polypeptide(L)'
;MNGFDADYFDGRSSRCHPVRATVEGTRLTVAGGELALEFGRDEVRVLPTVGHTPIRMALPDGGLLVASDAAAVDESLGIPAQAGLARRLESHSRAIVFALAGVVAGGWAVYLYAIPAMADRVARSIPAASEAALGPDTLAAVDAVLFTPSKLAPEVSAPIAEDFRGLVASAGLPPSTRLEFRESKVLGPNAVALPGGIVIVTDSLVGLVERRELAAVLAHELGHVHERHGARALLRGSLRALVSAAVMGDLGALASLAGSTPAWLLQASYSRDFEDEADAFALDLLRRAGRSPSDFAAALRRLGKAREIDPDSDTHSYWSTHPGLAERIRRAEEAR
;
A
#
# COMPACT_ATOMS: atom_id res chain seq x y z
N MET A 1 -44.91 -35.03 23.32
CA MET A 1 -44.32 -35.09 24.69
C MET A 1 -43.29 -33.99 24.75
N ASN A 2 -43.65 -32.80 25.25
CA ASN A 2 -42.76 -31.63 25.26
C ASN A 2 -41.91 -31.64 26.53
N GLY A 3 -40.69 -32.17 26.44
CA GLY A 3 -39.74 -32.07 27.52
C GLY A 3 -38.31 -32.38 27.08
N PHE A 4 -37.36 -31.87 27.85
CA PHE A 4 -35.93 -32.00 27.61
C PHE A 4 -35.20 -32.33 28.91
N ASP A 5 -34.07 -33.02 28.81
CA ASP A 5 -33.20 -33.30 29.96
C ASP A 5 -32.27 -32.10 30.18
N ALA A 6 -32.08 -31.70 31.44
CA ALA A 6 -31.30 -30.54 31.84
C ALA A 6 -30.65 -30.74 33.21
N ASP A 7 -29.66 -29.91 33.49
CA ASP A 7 -29.03 -29.81 34.80
C ASP A 7 -29.58 -28.57 35.53
N TYR A 8 -30.16 -28.75 36.72
CA TYR A 8 -30.64 -27.67 37.58
C TYR A 8 -29.61 -27.28 38.64
N PHE A 9 -29.42 -25.98 38.79
CA PHE A 9 -28.64 -25.35 39.85
C PHE A 9 -29.54 -24.42 40.65
N ASP A 10 -29.53 -24.53 41.97
CA ASP A 10 -30.41 -23.81 42.91
C ASP A 10 -30.01 -22.33 43.16
N GLY A 11 -28.91 -21.87 42.55
CA GLY A 11 -28.37 -20.52 42.73
C GLY A 11 -27.74 -20.25 44.11
N ARG A 12 -27.75 -21.23 45.02
CA ARG A 12 -27.23 -21.13 46.40
C ARG A 12 -26.03 -22.06 46.64
N SER A 13 -25.94 -23.13 45.88
CA SER A 13 -24.87 -24.12 45.91
C SER A 13 -24.43 -24.48 44.49
N SER A 14 -23.19 -24.93 44.34
CA SER A 14 -22.68 -25.42 43.04
C SER A 14 -23.10 -26.85 42.73
N ARG A 15 -24.08 -27.42 43.45
CA ARG A 15 -24.54 -28.79 43.24
C ARG A 15 -25.43 -28.84 42.01
N CYS A 16 -25.11 -29.78 41.11
CA CYS A 16 -25.90 -30.07 39.94
C CYS A 16 -26.94 -31.14 40.26
N HIS A 17 -28.19 -30.88 39.89
CA HIS A 17 -29.29 -31.83 39.98
C HIS A 17 -29.76 -32.20 38.57
N PRO A 18 -29.58 -33.45 38.11
CA PRO A 18 -30.11 -33.88 36.82
C PRO A 18 -31.64 -33.91 36.89
N VAL A 19 -32.28 -33.18 35.99
CA VAL A 19 -33.73 -32.97 35.96
C VAL A 19 -34.27 -33.16 34.54
N ARG A 20 -35.55 -33.52 34.45
CA ARG A 20 -36.32 -33.46 33.22
C ARG A 20 -37.28 -32.28 33.30
N ALA A 21 -37.14 -31.37 32.36
CA ALA A 21 -38.02 -30.23 32.23
C ALA A 21 -39.14 -30.59 31.24
N THR A 22 -40.40 -30.38 31.62
CA THR A 22 -41.58 -30.69 30.81
C THR A 22 -42.46 -29.46 30.72
N VAL A 23 -42.98 -29.17 29.52
CA VAL A 23 -43.79 -27.98 29.27
C VAL A 23 -45.21 -28.41 28.94
N GLU A 24 -46.16 -28.00 29.78
CA GLU A 24 -47.59 -28.23 29.59
C GLU A 24 -48.33 -26.88 29.59
N GLY A 25 -48.77 -26.43 28.41
CA GLY A 25 -49.43 -25.14 28.24
C GLY A 25 -48.52 -23.95 28.59
N THR A 26 -48.85 -23.25 29.68
CA THR A 26 -48.10 -22.10 30.22
C THR A 26 -47.19 -22.47 31.38
N ARG A 27 -47.04 -23.76 31.70
CA ARG A 27 -46.28 -24.21 32.87
C ARG A 27 -45.07 -25.04 32.46
N LEU A 28 -43.94 -24.75 33.11
CA LEU A 28 -42.70 -25.54 33.04
C LEU A 28 -42.56 -26.31 34.35
N THR A 29 -42.61 -27.63 34.28
CA THR A 29 -42.36 -28.51 35.41
C THR A 29 -40.95 -29.10 35.31
N VAL A 30 -40.15 -28.90 36.33
CA VAL A 30 -38.78 -29.40 36.45
C VAL A 30 -38.78 -30.50 37.51
N ALA A 31 -38.55 -31.75 37.11
CA ALA A 31 -38.60 -32.89 38.02
C ALA A 31 -37.32 -33.75 37.93
N GLY A 32 -36.76 -34.14 39.07
CA GLY A 32 -35.59 -35.01 39.14
C GLY A 32 -35.30 -35.49 40.56
N GLY A 33 -35.26 -36.81 40.78
CA GLY A 33 -35.15 -37.38 42.13
C GLY A 33 -36.33 -36.98 43.02
N GLU A 34 -36.07 -36.34 44.16
CA GLU A 34 -37.10 -35.77 45.06
C GLU A 34 -37.48 -34.32 44.71
N LEU A 35 -36.80 -33.70 43.73
CA LEU A 35 -37.06 -32.32 43.32
C LEU A 35 -38.24 -32.27 42.34
N ALA A 36 -39.26 -31.49 42.67
CA ALA A 36 -40.37 -31.16 41.77
C ALA A 36 -40.68 -29.65 41.90
N LEU A 37 -40.33 -28.88 40.87
CA LEU A 37 -40.53 -27.44 40.81
C LEU A 37 -41.44 -27.09 39.63
N GLU A 38 -42.23 -26.04 39.78
CA GLU A 38 -43.18 -25.57 38.77
C GLU A 38 -43.05 -24.06 38.60
N PHE A 39 -42.87 -23.63 37.34
CA PHE A 39 -42.68 -22.22 36.98
C PHE A 39 -43.60 -21.83 35.84
N GLY A 40 -43.93 -20.53 35.74
CA GLY A 40 -44.57 -19.99 34.54
C GLY A 40 -43.58 -20.04 33.37
N ARG A 41 -43.99 -20.58 32.22
CA ARG A 41 -43.18 -20.62 30.99
C ARG A 41 -42.65 -19.25 30.60
N ASP A 42 -43.48 -18.22 30.75
CA ASP A 42 -43.15 -16.83 30.37
C ASP A 42 -42.19 -16.15 31.35
N GLU A 43 -41.98 -16.74 32.52
CA GLU A 43 -41.07 -16.22 33.56
C GLU A 43 -39.63 -16.75 33.38
N VAL A 44 -39.45 -17.78 32.54
CA VAL A 44 -38.15 -18.39 32.24
C VAL A 44 -37.40 -17.54 31.23
N ARG A 45 -36.22 -17.05 31.60
CA ARG A 45 -35.38 -16.23 30.74
C ARG A 45 -34.27 -17.06 30.11
N VAL A 46 -34.36 -17.32 28.81
CA VAL A 46 -33.29 -17.93 28.04
C VAL A 46 -32.12 -16.94 27.92
N LEU A 47 -30.94 -17.34 28.38
CA LEU A 47 -29.72 -16.52 28.30
C LEU A 47 -29.05 -16.67 26.93
N PRO A 48 -28.31 -15.65 26.46
CA PRO A 48 -27.54 -15.74 25.21
C PRO A 48 -26.50 -16.87 25.27
N THR A 49 -26.47 -17.72 24.24
CA THR A 49 -25.46 -18.76 24.07
C THR A 49 -24.44 -18.37 23.02
N VAL A 50 -23.18 -18.80 23.21
CA VAL A 50 -22.07 -18.53 22.30
C VAL A 50 -21.59 -19.85 21.68
N GLY A 51 -21.67 -19.98 20.36
CA GLY A 51 -21.23 -21.20 19.66
C GLY A 51 -21.99 -22.46 20.10
N HIS A 52 -21.26 -23.51 20.50
CA HIS A 52 -21.79 -24.82 20.92
C HIS A 52 -22.00 -24.95 22.45
N THR A 53 -22.01 -23.85 23.20
CA THR A 53 -22.24 -23.93 24.64
C THR A 53 -23.68 -24.38 24.96
N PRO A 54 -23.88 -25.20 26.01
CA PRO A 54 -25.22 -25.56 26.48
C PRO A 54 -26.13 -24.35 26.68
N ILE A 55 -27.42 -24.52 26.40
CA ILE A 55 -28.44 -23.49 26.62
C ILE A 55 -28.62 -23.29 28.12
N ARG A 56 -28.55 -22.02 28.54
CA ARG A 56 -28.73 -21.63 29.93
C ARG A 56 -30.04 -20.87 30.06
N MET A 57 -30.85 -21.24 31.04
CA MET A 57 -32.16 -20.65 31.30
C MET A 57 -32.23 -20.24 32.76
N ALA A 58 -32.43 -18.96 33.01
CA ALA A 58 -32.63 -18.43 34.35
C ALA A 58 -34.09 -18.61 34.78
N LEU A 59 -34.28 -19.17 35.97
CA LEU A 59 -35.56 -19.40 36.59
C LEU A 59 -35.92 -18.26 37.57
N PRO A 60 -37.22 -18.04 37.86
CA PRO A 60 -37.68 -16.93 38.71
C PRO A 60 -37.19 -17.01 40.17
N ASP A 61 -36.91 -18.23 40.64
CA ASP A 61 -36.38 -18.52 41.97
C ASP A 61 -34.88 -18.19 42.11
N GLY A 62 -34.22 -17.73 41.04
CA GLY A 62 -32.78 -17.53 40.98
C GLY A 62 -32.00 -18.79 40.57
N GLY A 63 -32.69 -19.89 40.28
CA GLY A 63 -32.11 -21.12 39.77
C GLY A 63 -31.70 -21.02 38.30
N LEU A 64 -30.89 -21.97 37.85
CA LEU A 64 -30.40 -22.05 36.48
C LEU A 64 -30.61 -23.45 35.93
N LEU A 65 -31.27 -23.56 34.78
CA LEU A 65 -31.29 -24.78 33.98
C LEU A 65 -30.24 -24.71 32.88
N VAL A 66 -29.48 -25.79 32.73
CA VAL A 66 -28.47 -25.94 31.68
C VAL A 66 -28.82 -27.17 30.85
N ALA A 67 -29.15 -26.96 29.57
CA ALA A 67 -29.56 -28.02 28.66
C ALA A 67 -28.59 -28.10 27.48
N SER A 68 -28.08 -29.30 27.19
CA SER A 68 -27.15 -29.53 26.07
C SER A 68 -27.87 -29.69 24.73
N ASP A 69 -29.14 -30.11 24.73
CA ASP A 69 -29.94 -30.30 23.53
C ASP A 69 -30.75 -29.04 23.18
N ALA A 70 -30.21 -28.26 22.25
CA ALA A 70 -30.85 -27.03 21.80
C ALA A 70 -32.16 -27.24 21.04
N ALA A 71 -32.30 -28.37 20.33
CA ALA A 71 -33.48 -28.65 19.52
C ALA A 71 -34.67 -29.04 20.41
N ALA A 72 -34.43 -29.89 21.41
CA ALA A 72 -35.46 -30.30 22.36
C ALA A 72 -35.97 -29.12 23.21
N VAL A 73 -35.10 -28.16 23.55
CA VAL A 73 -35.45 -26.94 24.28
C VAL A 73 -36.31 -26.01 23.43
N ASP A 74 -35.95 -25.79 22.15
CA ASP A 74 -36.69 -24.95 21.21
C ASP A 74 -38.09 -25.52 20.92
N GLU A 75 -38.18 -26.85 20.70
CA GLU A 75 -39.45 -27.55 20.49
C GLU A 75 -40.36 -27.51 21.73
N SER A 76 -39.78 -27.60 22.92
CA SER A 76 -40.55 -27.65 24.18
C SER A 76 -41.00 -26.28 24.66
N LEU A 77 -40.11 -25.27 24.62
CA LEU A 77 -40.39 -23.92 25.11
C LEU A 77 -40.95 -22.99 24.04
N GLY A 78 -40.86 -23.33 22.75
CA GLY A 78 -41.36 -22.51 21.63
C GLY A 78 -40.84 -21.07 21.62
N ILE A 79 -39.74 -20.80 22.34
CA ILE A 79 -39.05 -19.52 22.34
C ILE A 79 -38.00 -19.67 21.25
N PRO A 80 -38.16 -19.04 20.07
CA PRO A 80 -37.18 -19.18 19.01
C PRO A 80 -35.82 -18.78 19.58
N ALA A 81 -34.90 -19.74 19.64
CA ALA A 81 -33.58 -19.55 20.20
C ALA A 81 -32.84 -18.47 19.40
N GLN A 82 -33.03 -17.18 19.75
CA GLN A 82 -32.62 -15.97 19.01
C GLN A 82 -31.67 -16.27 17.83
N ALA A 83 -32.25 -16.73 16.72
CA ALA A 83 -31.51 -17.26 15.59
C ALA A 83 -31.15 -16.08 14.67
N GLY A 84 -30.34 -15.17 15.21
CA GLY A 84 -29.78 -14.08 14.42
C GLY A 84 -28.83 -14.61 13.35
N LEU A 85 -28.69 -13.86 12.26
CA LEU A 85 -27.70 -14.06 11.20
C LEU A 85 -26.29 -14.34 11.77
N ALA A 86 -26.00 -13.76 12.94
CA ALA A 86 -24.79 -13.97 13.73
C ALA A 86 -24.54 -15.44 14.11
N ARG A 87 -25.51 -16.17 14.67
CA ARG A 87 -25.31 -17.59 15.08
C ARG A 87 -25.07 -18.51 13.88
N ARG A 88 -25.69 -18.22 12.74
CA ARG A 88 -25.49 -18.95 11.47
C ARG A 88 -24.10 -18.71 10.87
N LEU A 89 -23.55 -17.51 11.07
CA LEU A 89 -22.17 -17.19 10.71
C LEU A 89 -21.17 -17.79 11.72
N GLU A 90 -21.48 -17.75 13.01
CA GLU A 90 -20.67 -18.31 14.10
C GLU A 90 -20.59 -19.84 14.07
N SER A 91 -21.64 -20.52 13.61
CA SER A 91 -21.64 -21.98 13.43
C SER A 91 -20.76 -22.45 12.27
N HIS A 92 -20.31 -21.55 11.40
CA HIS A 92 -19.47 -21.86 10.25
C HIS A 92 -18.11 -21.18 10.40
N SER A 93 -17.22 -21.76 11.21
CA SER A 93 -15.83 -21.30 11.40
C SER A 93 -15.10 -21.05 10.07
N ARG A 94 -15.40 -21.84 9.03
CA ARG A 94 -14.89 -21.64 7.66
C ARG A 94 -15.38 -20.34 7.04
N ALA A 95 -16.65 -19.96 7.22
CA ALA A 95 -17.21 -18.73 6.68
C ALA A 95 -16.56 -17.48 7.30
N ILE A 96 -16.26 -17.52 8.60
CA ILE A 96 -15.51 -16.44 9.27
C ILE A 96 -14.10 -16.32 8.68
N VAL A 97 -13.40 -17.44 8.50
CA VAL A 97 -12.06 -17.44 7.89
C VAL A 97 -12.08 -16.90 6.46
N PHE A 98 -13.06 -17.31 5.64
CA PHE A 98 -13.21 -16.79 4.27
C PHE A 98 -13.58 -15.30 4.26
N ALA A 99 -14.44 -14.83 5.16
CA ALA A 99 -14.77 -13.43 5.27
C ALA A 99 -13.54 -12.60 5.68
N LEU A 100 -12.77 -13.07 6.66
CA LEU A 100 -11.53 -12.41 7.09
C LEU A 100 -10.49 -12.38 5.96
N ALA A 101 -10.29 -13.51 5.29
CA ALA A 101 -9.41 -13.60 4.13
C ALA A 101 -9.88 -12.67 3.00
N GLY A 102 -11.20 -12.55 2.78
CA GLY A 102 -11.79 -11.63 1.82
C GLY A 102 -11.54 -10.16 2.17
N VAL A 103 -11.64 -9.78 3.44
CA VAL A 103 -11.31 -8.42 3.90
C VAL A 103 -9.83 -8.12 3.68
N VAL A 104 -8.94 -9.05 4.06
CA VAL A 104 -7.49 -8.90 3.85
C VAL A 104 -7.16 -8.81 2.37
N ALA A 105 -7.71 -9.70 1.54
CA ALA A 105 -7.49 -9.71 0.09
C ALA A 105 -8.06 -8.44 -0.57
N GLY A 106 -9.23 -7.97 -0.13
CA GLY A 106 -9.84 -6.72 -0.60
C GLY A 106 -8.99 -5.50 -0.23
N GLY A 107 -8.54 -5.40 1.01
CA GLY A 107 -7.62 -4.35 1.45
C GLY A 107 -6.28 -4.39 0.68
N TRP A 108 -5.74 -5.58 0.46
CA TRP A 108 -4.54 -5.80 -0.35
C TRP A 108 -4.73 -5.37 -1.80
N ALA A 109 -5.87 -5.69 -2.42
CA ALA A 109 -6.21 -5.26 -3.76
C ALA A 109 -6.37 -3.74 -3.86
N VAL A 110 -7.01 -3.10 -2.88
CA VAL A 110 -7.09 -1.63 -2.80
C VAL A 110 -5.69 -1.02 -2.71
N TYR A 111 -4.83 -1.59 -1.86
CA TYR A 111 -3.46 -1.11 -1.67
C TYR A 111 -2.61 -1.20 -2.96
N LEU A 112 -2.74 -2.30 -3.70
CA LEU A 112 -1.95 -2.55 -4.90
C LEU A 112 -2.52 -1.90 -6.17
N TYR A 113 -3.84 -1.78 -6.31
CA TYR A 113 -4.46 -1.34 -7.57
C TYR A 113 -5.18 0.00 -7.44
N ALA A 114 -5.98 0.19 -6.39
CA ALA A 114 -6.77 1.40 -6.25
C ALA A 114 -5.89 2.62 -5.91
N ILE A 115 -4.92 2.48 -5.01
CA ILE A 115 -4.00 3.57 -4.65
C ILE A 115 -3.22 4.07 -5.88
N PRO A 116 -2.53 3.23 -6.67
CA PRO A 116 -1.87 3.69 -7.89
C PRO A 116 -2.82 4.35 -8.88
N ALA A 117 -3.98 3.75 -9.13
CA ALA A 117 -4.95 4.30 -10.08
C ALA A 117 -5.47 5.68 -9.67
N MET A 118 -5.76 5.86 -8.37
CA MET A 118 -6.16 7.16 -7.81
C MET A 118 -5.03 8.18 -7.90
N ALA A 119 -3.82 7.80 -7.48
CA ALA A 119 -2.65 8.67 -7.52
C ALA A 119 -2.36 9.16 -8.94
N ASP A 120 -2.42 8.28 -9.95
CA ASP A 120 -2.16 8.64 -11.34
C ASP A 120 -3.23 9.57 -11.90
N ARG A 121 -4.50 9.36 -11.51
CA ARG A 121 -5.62 10.23 -11.91
C ARG A 121 -5.49 11.62 -11.29
N VAL A 122 -5.15 11.70 -10.01
CA VAL A 122 -4.93 12.96 -9.30
C VAL A 122 -3.70 13.67 -9.86
N ALA A 123 -2.57 12.97 -10.03
CA ALA A 123 -1.35 13.52 -10.59
C ALA A 123 -1.63 14.23 -11.91
N ARG A 124 -2.29 13.55 -12.86
CA ARG A 124 -2.61 14.12 -14.18
C ARG A 124 -3.58 15.31 -14.13
N SER A 125 -4.36 15.46 -13.06
CA SER A 125 -5.28 16.59 -12.87
C SER A 125 -4.63 17.84 -12.27
N ILE A 126 -3.46 17.71 -11.64
CA ILE A 126 -2.74 18.85 -11.05
C ILE A 126 -2.24 19.74 -12.19
N PRO A 127 -2.54 21.06 -12.20
CA PRO A 127 -2.00 21.98 -13.20
C PRO A 127 -0.47 22.02 -13.16
N ALA A 128 0.18 22.13 -14.32
CA ALA A 128 1.65 22.18 -14.41
C ALA A 128 2.26 23.32 -13.57
N ALA A 129 1.57 24.47 -13.48
CA ALA A 129 2.01 25.60 -12.65
C ALA A 129 2.05 25.26 -11.15
N SER A 130 1.09 24.48 -10.66
CA SER A 130 1.05 24.03 -9.26
C SER A 130 2.16 23.02 -8.96
N GLU A 131 2.48 22.15 -9.91
CA GLU A 131 3.59 21.22 -9.76
C GLU A 131 4.95 21.94 -9.81
N ALA A 132 5.10 22.92 -10.71
CA ALA A 132 6.31 23.74 -10.80
C ALA A 132 6.61 24.50 -9.50
N ALA A 133 5.59 24.89 -8.75
CA ALA A 133 5.75 25.54 -7.45
C ALA A 133 6.39 24.64 -6.39
N LEU A 134 6.27 23.31 -6.51
CA LEU A 134 6.91 22.35 -5.58
C LEU A 134 8.42 22.17 -5.86
N GLY A 135 8.87 22.54 -7.06
CA GLY A 135 10.24 22.29 -7.53
C GLY A 135 11.32 22.92 -6.65
N PRO A 136 11.28 24.23 -6.35
CA PRO A 136 12.30 24.89 -5.53
C PRO A 136 12.46 24.29 -4.12
N ASP A 137 11.35 24.02 -3.44
CA ASP A 137 11.38 23.43 -2.09
C ASP A 137 11.89 21.99 -2.13
N THR A 138 11.48 21.22 -3.14
CA THR A 138 11.98 19.85 -3.35
C THR A 138 13.48 19.85 -3.63
N LEU A 139 13.95 20.75 -4.49
CA LEU A 139 15.37 20.93 -4.82
C LEU A 139 16.19 21.28 -3.58
N ALA A 140 15.74 22.27 -2.80
CA ALA A 140 16.43 22.67 -1.58
C ALA A 140 16.52 21.52 -0.58
N ALA A 141 15.46 20.71 -0.48
CA ALA A 141 15.42 19.61 0.46
C ALA A 141 16.28 18.40 0.03
N VAL A 142 16.43 18.12 -1.27
CA VAL A 142 17.39 17.11 -1.74
C VAL A 142 18.83 17.63 -1.71
N ASP A 143 19.06 18.90 -2.00
CA ASP A 143 20.38 19.54 -1.87
C ASP A 143 20.88 19.45 -0.41
N ALA A 144 20.00 19.62 0.58
CA ALA A 144 20.36 19.50 1.99
C ALA A 144 20.88 18.10 2.41
N VAL A 145 20.57 17.05 1.64
CA VAL A 145 20.85 15.66 2.01
C VAL A 145 21.88 15.01 1.08
N LEU A 146 21.85 15.31 -0.22
CA LEU A 146 22.55 14.52 -1.23
C LEU A 146 23.54 15.29 -2.09
N PHE A 147 23.31 16.58 -2.30
CA PHE A 147 23.95 17.31 -3.37
C PHE A 147 24.67 18.54 -2.84
N THR A 148 25.81 18.82 -3.45
CA THR A 148 26.53 20.07 -3.29
C THR A 148 26.60 20.78 -4.64
N PRO A 149 26.92 22.09 -4.66
CA PRO A 149 27.13 22.82 -5.91
C PRO A 149 28.11 22.09 -6.83
N SER A 150 27.80 22.08 -8.12
CA SER A 150 28.65 21.49 -9.15
C SER A 150 30.03 22.15 -9.22
N LYS A 151 31.03 21.37 -9.60
CA LYS A 151 32.41 21.80 -9.87
C LYS A 151 32.71 21.86 -11.37
N LEU A 152 31.73 21.59 -12.23
CA LEU A 152 31.93 21.62 -13.67
C LEU A 152 32.21 23.04 -14.16
N ALA A 153 33.23 23.17 -15.01
CA ALA A 153 33.54 24.41 -15.67
C ALA A 153 32.40 24.79 -16.65
N PRO A 154 32.08 26.09 -16.83
CA PRO A 154 31.03 26.54 -17.76
C PRO A 154 31.20 26.02 -19.19
N GLU A 155 32.43 25.80 -19.63
CA GLU A 155 32.78 25.28 -20.96
C GLU A 155 32.30 23.84 -21.16
N VAL A 156 32.17 23.07 -20.09
CA VAL A 156 31.65 21.70 -20.10
C VAL A 156 30.13 21.69 -19.97
N SER A 157 29.58 22.50 -19.05
CA SER A 157 28.14 22.47 -18.74
C SER A 157 27.28 23.21 -19.76
N ALA A 158 27.76 24.28 -20.38
CA ALA A 158 26.96 25.09 -21.31
C ALA A 158 26.51 24.31 -22.56
N PRO A 159 27.36 23.51 -23.25
CA PRO A 159 26.91 22.71 -24.39
C PRO A 159 25.91 21.62 -23.98
N ILE A 160 26.03 21.05 -22.79
CA ILE A 160 25.10 20.05 -22.26
C ILE A 160 23.73 20.69 -21.98
N ALA A 161 23.73 21.87 -21.35
CA ALA A 161 22.51 22.63 -21.10
C ALA A 161 21.81 23.06 -22.40
N GLU A 162 22.57 23.35 -23.46
CA GLU A 162 22.02 23.63 -24.78
C GLU A 162 21.35 22.41 -25.42
N ASP A 163 22.02 21.25 -25.40
CA ASP A 163 21.44 19.99 -25.87
C ASP A 163 20.13 19.67 -25.12
N PHE A 164 20.14 19.84 -23.80
CA PHE A 164 18.98 19.63 -22.95
C PHE A 164 17.82 20.54 -23.33
N ARG A 165 18.06 21.84 -23.55
CA ARG A 165 17.01 22.77 -24.02
C ARG A 165 16.43 22.34 -25.37
N GLY A 166 17.27 21.85 -26.28
CA GLY A 166 16.82 21.30 -27.56
C GLY A 166 15.91 20.08 -27.41
N LEU A 167 16.24 19.17 -26.47
CA LEU A 167 15.41 18.02 -26.13
C LEU A 167 14.09 18.44 -25.49
N VAL A 168 14.10 19.39 -24.53
CA VAL A 168 12.89 19.95 -23.91
C VAL A 168 11.95 20.54 -24.96
N ALA A 169 12.49 21.31 -25.91
CA ALA A 169 11.71 21.87 -27.01
C ALA A 169 11.12 20.79 -27.92
N SER A 170 11.92 19.77 -28.29
CA SER A 170 11.47 18.64 -29.12
C SER A 170 10.41 17.77 -28.43
N ALA A 171 10.47 17.70 -27.10
CA ALA A 171 9.52 17.01 -26.24
C ALA A 171 8.19 17.78 -26.06
N GLY A 172 8.15 19.08 -26.39
CA GLY A 172 6.99 19.93 -26.11
C GLY A 172 6.76 20.16 -24.61
N LEU A 173 7.82 20.07 -23.80
CA LEU A 173 7.73 20.27 -22.36
C LEU A 173 7.77 21.77 -22.00
N PRO A 174 7.24 22.16 -20.82
CA PRO A 174 7.24 23.54 -20.40
C PRO A 174 8.64 24.17 -20.42
N PRO A 175 8.79 25.45 -20.81
CA PRO A 175 10.08 26.15 -20.75
C PRO A 175 10.69 26.26 -19.35
N SER A 176 9.87 26.05 -18.30
CA SER A 176 10.32 25.99 -16.92
C SER A 176 11.12 24.72 -16.60
N THR A 177 11.06 23.70 -17.45
CA THR A 177 11.87 22.48 -17.33
C THR A 177 13.34 22.83 -17.52
N ARG A 178 14.16 22.57 -16.49
CA ARG A 178 15.55 23.01 -16.44
C ARG A 178 16.49 21.92 -15.94
N LEU A 179 17.76 22.05 -16.34
CA LEU A 179 18.84 21.17 -15.94
C LEU A 179 19.67 21.82 -14.83
N GLU A 180 19.93 21.07 -13.78
CA GLU A 180 20.74 21.45 -12.63
C GLU A 180 21.93 20.50 -12.52
N PHE A 181 23.14 21.05 -12.57
CA PHE A 181 24.36 20.26 -12.33
C PHE A 181 24.64 20.24 -10.83
N ARG A 182 24.99 19.06 -10.30
CA ARG A 182 25.31 18.88 -8.88
C ARG A 182 26.47 17.91 -8.69
N GLU A 183 27.25 18.12 -7.64
CA GLU A 183 28.16 17.09 -7.16
C GLU A 183 27.42 16.25 -6.10
N SER A 184 27.63 14.93 -6.09
CA SER A 184 27.16 14.06 -5.01
C SER A 184 28.25 13.08 -4.63
N LYS A 185 28.60 13.06 -3.34
CA LYS A 185 29.49 12.06 -2.77
C LYS A 185 28.80 10.73 -2.47
N VAL A 186 27.46 10.73 -2.49
CA VAL A 186 26.63 9.58 -2.08
C VAL A 186 26.06 8.86 -3.30
N LEU A 187 25.60 9.57 -4.34
CA LEU A 187 24.90 8.95 -5.48
C LEU A 187 25.82 8.47 -6.62
N GLY A 188 27.10 8.89 -6.64
CA GLY A 188 27.98 8.58 -7.76
C GLY A 188 27.44 9.10 -9.11
N PRO A 189 27.76 8.44 -10.24
CA PRO A 189 27.25 8.79 -11.57
C PRO A 189 25.73 8.56 -11.65
N ASN A 190 24.93 9.64 -11.65
CA ASN A 190 23.48 9.56 -11.61
C ASN A 190 22.80 10.79 -12.26
N ALA A 191 21.52 10.66 -12.59
CA ALA A 191 20.62 11.73 -12.97
C ALA A 191 19.23 11.45 -12.39
N VAL A 192 18.46 12.49 -12.08
CA VAL A 192 17.10 12.33 -11.52
C VAL A 192 16.21 13.51 -11.90
N ALA A 193 15.00 13.21 -12.36
CA ALA A 193 13.93 14.18 -12.49
C ALA A 193 13.17 14.39 -11.17
N LEU A 194 13.04 15.65 -10.76
CA LEU A 194 12.20 16.08 -9.65
C LEU A 194 10.85 16.63 -10.15
N PRO A 195 9.81 16.64 -9.29
CA PRO A 195 8.58 17.37 -9.56
C PRO A 195 8.83 18.81 -10.01
N GLY A 196 8.00 19.28 -10.95
CA GLY A 196 8.11 20.64 -11.47
C GLY A 196 9.12 20.83 -12.60
N GLY A 197 9.68 19.73 -13.13
CA GLY A 197 10.52 19.75 -14.33
C GLY A 197 11.98 20.10 -14.07
N ILE A 198 12.46 19.91 -12.85
CA ILE A 198 13.88 20.07 -12.54
C ILE A 198 14.57 18.74 -12.76
N VAL A 199 15.52 18.68 -13.68
CA VAL A 199 16.37 17.49 -13.89
C VAL A 199 17.71 17.79 -13.25
N ILE A 200 18.16 16.94 -12.33
CA ILE A 200 19.49 17.00 -11.73
C ILE A 200 20.39 15.99 -12.44
N VAL A 201 21.62 16.40 -12.75
CA VAL A 201 22.67 15.53 -13.26
C VAL A 201 23.93 15.64 -12.43
N THR A 202 24.54 14.50 -12.07
CA THR A 202 25.77 14.53 -11.28
C THR A 202 27.01 14.79 -12.13
N ASP A 203 27.97 15.53 -11.57
CA ASP A 203 29.25 15.80 -12.22
C ASP A 203 30.00 14.50 -12.61
N SER A 204 29.89 13.47 -11.78
CA SER A 204 30.45 12.15 -12.03
C SER A 204 29.77 11.41 -13.19
N LEU A 205 28.47 11.66 -13.44
CA LEU A 205 27.83 11.17 -14.67
C LEU A 205 28.39 11.87 -15.89
N VAL A 206 28.52 13.20 -15.84
CA VAL A 206 29.09 14.00 -16.94
C VAL A 206 30.51 13.52 -17.29
N GLY A 207 31.32 13.14 -16.30
CA GLY A 207 32.65 12.59 -16.53
C GLY A 207 32.69 11.13 -17.00
N LEU A 208 31.63 10.35 -16.79
CA LEU A 208 31.60 8.92 -17.09
C LEU A 208 31.18 8.62 -18.55
N VAL A 209 30.20 9.36 -19.06
CA VAL A 209 29.59 9.12 -20.37
C VAL A 209 29.97 10.20 -21.38
N GLU A 210 29.86 9.88 -22.66
CA GLU A 210 30.07 10.88 -23.71
C GLU A 210 28.87 11.83 -23.81
N ARG A 211 29.07 13.04 -24.36
CA ARG A 211 28.00 14.05 -24.48
C ARG A 211 26.74 13.53 -25.21
N ARG A 212 26.90 12.67 -26.23
CA ARG A 212 25.78 12.05 -26.96
C ARG A 212 25.00 11.05 -26.10
N GLU A 213 25.73 10.26 -25.31
CA GLU A 213 25.19 9.27 -24.38
C GLU A 213 24.49 9.99 -23.22
N LEU A 214 25.07 11.09 -22.73
CA LEU A 214 24.44 11.94 -21.71
C LEU A 214 23.12 12.54 -22.20
N ALA A 215 23.07 13.02 -23.44
CA ALA A 215 21.81 13.50 -24.02
C ALA A 215 20.73 12.40 -24.06
N ALA A 216 21.13 11.14 -24.25
CA ALA A 216 20.21 10.01 -24.20
C ALA A 216 19.71 9.71 -22.78
N VAL A 217 20.57 9.78 -21.76
CA VAL A 217 20.15 9.70 -20.35
C VAL A 217 19.23 10.86 -19.98
N LEU A 218 19.52 12.07 -20.45
CA LEU A 218 18.66 13.22 -20.19
C LEU A 218 17.30 13.11 -20.90
N ALA A 219 17.22 12.48 -22.08
CA ALA A 219 15.95 12.17 -22.72
C ALA A 219 15.09 11.21 -21.89
N HIS A 220 15.73 10.25 -21.19
CA HIS A 220 15.08 9.39 -20.20
C HIS A 220 14.55 10.17 -19.00
N GLU A 221 15.34 11.08 -18.43
CA GLU A 221 14.87 11.95 -17.34
C GLU A 221 13.70 12.84 -17.78
N LEU A 222 13.69 13.33 -19.02
CA LEU A 222 12.55 14.05 -19.58
C LEU A 222 11.30 13.16 -19.72
N GLY A 223 11.46 11.85 -19.89
CA GLY A 223 10.36 10.88 -19.81
C GLY A 223 9.72 10.86 -18.43
N HIS A 224 10.52 10.86 -17.36
CA HIS A 224 9.99 10.98 -16.00
C HIS A 224 9.26 12.31 -15.75
N VAL A 225 9.75 13.41 -16.33
CA VAL A 225 9.07 14.70 -16.28
C VAL A 225 7.75 14.67 -17.06
N HIS A 226 7.76 14.16 -18.30
CA HIS A 226 6.60 14.08 -19.17
C HIS A 226 5.47 13.27 -18.55
N GLU A 227 5.81 12.10 -18.02
CA GLU A 227 4.85 11.21 -17.37
C GLU A 227 4.53 11.63 -15.93
N ARG A 228 5.22 12.63 -15.39
CA ARG A 228 5.00 13.16 -14.03
C ARG A 228 5.23 12.08 -12.97
N HIS A 229 6.23 11.23 -13.17
CA HIS A 229 6.54 10.11 -12.28
C HIS A 229 6.84 10.57 -10.85
N GLY A 230 7.53 11.70 -10.66
CA GLY A 230 7.76 12.28 -9.33
C GLY A 230 6.46 12.62 -8.60
N ALA A 231 5.50 13.29 -9.26
CA ALA A 231 4.20 13.62 -8.69
C ALA A 231 3.36 12.37 -8.40
N ARG A 232 3.33 11.39 -9.33
CA ARG A 232 2.66 10.09 -9.12
C ARG A 232 3.26 9.36 -7.92
N ALA A 233 4.59 9.30 -7.81
CA ALA A 233 5.30 8.63 -6.71
C ALA A 233 4.98 9.29 -5.36
N LEU A 234 5.03 10.62 -5.29
CA LEU A 234 4.66 11.37 -4.08
C LEU A 234 3.23 11.06 -3.64
N LEU A 235 2.25 11.16 -4.55
CA LEU A 235 0.85 10.89 -4.25
C LEU A 235 0.61 9.43 -3.84
N ARG A 236 1.24 8.47 -4.53
CA ARG A 236 1.20 7.04 -4.17
C ARG A 236 1.76 6.85 -2.75
N GLY A 237 2.88 7.48 -2.42
CA GLY A 237 3.49 7.46 -1.09
C GLY A 237 2.54 8.02 -0.03
N SER A 238 2.02 9.24 -0.21
CA SER A 238 1.11 9.89 0.72
C SER A 238 -0.17 9.08 0.96
N LEU A 239 -0.77 8.52 -0.09
CA LEU A 239 -1.97 7.69 0.02
C LEU A 239 -1.69 6.37 0.76
N ARG A 240 -0.57 5.69 0.45
CA ARG A 240 -0.15 4.48 1.19
C ARG A 240 0.03 4.79 2.67
N ALA A 241 0.68 5.91 2.97
CA ALA A 241 0.96 6.32 4.33
C ALA A 241 -0.33 6.65 5.11
N LEU A 242 -1.29 7.31 4.47
CA LEU A 242 -2.62 7.55 5.02
C LEU A 242 -3.39 6.25 5.31
N VAL A 243 -3.38 5.31 4.36
CA VAL A 243 -4.02 4.00 4.54
C VAL A 243 -3.37 3.23 5.69
N SER A 244 -2.04 3.20 5.76
CA SER A 244 -1.32 2.57 6.87
C SER A 244 -1.71 3.22 8.21
N ALA A 245 -1.69 4.54 8.31
CA ALA A 245 -2.08 5.22 9.55
C ALA A 245 -3.52 4.89 9.98
N ALA A 246 -4.45 4.80 9.03
CA ALA A 246 -5.84 4.41 9.29
C ALA A 246 -5.97 2.96 9.79
N VAL A 247 -5.19 2.02 9.25
CA VAL A 247 -5.18 0.61 9.66
C VAL A 247 -4.55 0.43 11.05
N MET A 248 -3.46 1.14 11.34
CA MET A 248 -2.73 1.04 12.60
C MET A 248 -3.39 1.85 13.74
N GLY A 249 -4.36 2.72 13.42
CA GLY A 249 -5.02 3.58 14.41
C GLY A 249 -4.13 4.70 14.95
N ASP A 250 -2.97 4.95 14.31
CA ASP A 250 -2.00 5.96 14.70
C ASP A 250 -1.98 7.09 13.67
N LEU A 251 -2.89 8.05 13.84
CA LEU A 251 -2.90 9.27 13.03
C LEU A 251 -1.73 10.21 13.38
N GLY A 252 -1.03 9.99 14.49
CA GLY A 252 0.18 10.74 14.85
C GLY A 252 1.34 10.47 13.88
N ALA A 253 1.40 9.26 13.32
CA ALA A 253 2.35 8.90 12.27
C ALA A 253 2.15 9.67 10.95
N LEU A 254 0.98 10.27 10.69
CA LEU A 254 0.77 11.12 9.51
C LEU A 254 1.56 12.42 9.57
N ALA A 255 1.76 12.98 10.78
CA ALA A 255 2.48 14.23 10.97
C ALA A 255 3.99 14.08 10.73
N SER A 256 4.57 12.89 10.98
CA SER A 256 5.99 12.62 10.71
C SER A 256 6.30 12.39 9.22
N LEU A 257 5.29 12.03 8.43
CA LEU A 257 5.42 11.88 6.97
C LEU A 257 5.54 13.22 6.23
N ALA A 258 4.91 14.28 6.76
CA ALA A 258 5.07 15.63 6.23
C ALA A 258 6.49 16.20 6.39
N GLY A 259 7.28 15.67 7.33
CA GLY A 259 8.67 16.09 7.60
C GLY A 259 9.76 15.26 6.91
N SER A 260 9.41 14.14 6.26
CA SER A 260 10.36 13.17 5.68
C SER A 260 10.36 13.09 4.15
N THR A 261 9.70 14.05 3.49
CA THR A 261 9.47 14.16 2.04
C THR A 261 10.71 13.93 1.14
N PRO A 262 11.94 14.38 1.48
CA PRO A 262 13.08 14.28 0.56
C PRO A 262 13.67 12.87 0.48
N ALA A 263 13.75 12.15 1.60
CA ALA A 263 14.32 10.80 1.65
C ALA A 263 13.41 9.77 0.93
N TRP A 264 12.10 9.99 0.94
CA TRP A 264 11.13 9.13 0.27
C TRP A 264 11.20 9.23 -1.26
N LEU A 265 11.41 10.42 -1.84
CA LEU A 265 11.60 10.59 -3.29
C LEU A 265 12.81 9.82 -3.81
N LEU A 266 13.82 9.62 -2.97
CA LEU A 266 15.07 8.93 -3.29
C LEU A 266 15.00 7.42 -3.08
N GLN A 267 14.21 6.97 -2.09
CA GLN A 267 13.88 5.55 -1.90
C GLN A 267 12.75 5.06 -2.81
N ALA A 268 12.00 5.99 -3.40
CA ALA A 268 11.09 5.72 -4.50
C ALA A 268 11.89 5.42 -5.77
N SER A 269 12.71 4.38 -5.72
CA SER A 269 13.10 3.59 -6.89
C SER A 269 11.90 3.54 -7.83
N TYR A 270 12.08 4.07 -9.04
CA TYR A 270 10.98 4.14 -9.99
C TYR A 270 10.50 2.71 -10.27
N SER A 271 9.18 2.51 -10.27
CA SER A 271 8.62 1.19 -10.57
C SER A 271 9.03 0.79 -11.99
N ARG A 272 9.08 -0.52 -12.27
CA ARG A 272 9.37 -1.02 -13.63
C ARG A 272 8.47 -0.37 -14.68
N ASP A 273 7.19 -0.19 -14.37
CA ASP A 273 6.23 0.49 -15.24
C ASP A 273 6.65 1.95 -15.57
N PHE A 274 7.25 2.67 -14.61
CA PHE A 274 7.73 4.03 -14.83
C PHE A 274 9.00 4.06 -15.69
N GLU A 275 9.90 3.09 -15.50
CA GLU A 275 11.07 2.93 -16.38
C GLU A 275 10.65 2.57 -17.81
N ASP A 276 9.61 1.75 -17.97
CA ASP A 276 9.08 1.37 -19.28
C ASP A 276 8.46 2.57 -20.01
N GLU A 277 7.66 3.38 -19.31
CA GLU A 277 7.09 4.62 -19.83
C GLU A 277 8.20 5.63 -20.20
N ALA A 278 9.20 5.81 -19.32
CA ALA A 278 10.30 6.73 -19.55
C ALA A 278 11.23 6.30 -20.69
N ASP A 279 11.62 5.02 -20.76
CA ASP A 279 12.42 4.45 -21.84
C ASP A 279 11.69 4.62 -23.20
N ALA A 280 10.39 4.28 -23.25
CA ALA A 280 9.60 4.41 -24.47
C ALA A 280 9.56 5.86 -24.97
N PHE A 281 9.32 6.80 -24.05
CA PHE A 281 9.36 8.23 -24.36
C PHE A 281 10.74 8.68 -24.83
N ALA A 282 11.81 8.26 -24.14
CA ALA A 282 13.18 8.64 -24.45
C ALA A 282 13.60 8.19 -25.86
N LEU A 283 13.32 6.93 -26.20
CA LEU A 283 13.67 6.37 -27.51
C LEU A 283 12.94 7.10 -28.64
N ASP A 284 11.66 7.42 -28.45
CA ASP A 284 10.89 8.21 -29.41
C ASP A 284 11.39 9.67 -29.50
N LEU A 285 11.67 10.31 -28.37
CA LEU A 285 12.22 11.67 -28.33
C LEU A 285 13.58 11.75 -29.04
N LEU A 286 14.47 10.78 -28.81
CA LEU A 286 15.77 10.73 -29.46
C LEU A 286 15.63 10.65 -30.98
N ARG A 287 14.74 9.80 -31.49
CA ARG A 287 14.44 9.72 -32.93
C ARG A 287 13.92 11.05 -33.48
N ARG A 288 12.95 11.67 -32.80
CA ARG A 288 12.38 12.98 -33.20
C ARG A 288 13.43 14.09 -33.19
N ALA A 289 14.39 14.04 -32.26
CA ALA A 289 15.49 14.98 -32.16
C ALA A 289 16.69 14.65 -33.07
N GLY A 290 16.60 13.64 -33.93
CA GLY A 290 17.68 13.23 -34.83
C GLY A 290 18.90 12.63 -34.12
N ARG A 291 18.72 12.11 -32.89
CA ARG A 291 19.75 11.45 -32.08
C ARG A 291 19.58 9.94 -32.11
N SER A 292 20.68 9.20 -31.91
CA SER A 292 20.64 7.74 -32.01
C SER A 292 20.10 7.10 -30.72
N PRO A 293 19.07 6.25 -30.79
CA PRO A 293 18.65 5.42 -29.65
C PRO A 293 19.77 4.50 -29.13
N SER A 294 20.75 4.16 -29.97
CA SER A 294 21.92 3.37 -29.55
C SER A 294 22.79 4.07 -28.50
N ASP A 295 22.76 5.41 -28.46
CA ASP A 295 23.52 6.18 -27.48
C ASP A 295 22.98 5.93 -26.06
N PHE A 296 21.68 5.61 -25.93
CA PHE A 296 21.09 5.22 -24.65
C PHE A 296 21.62 3.85 -24.19
N ALA A 297 21.64 2.86 -25.08
CA ALA A 297 22.22 1.54 -24.77
C ALA A 297 23.72 1.64 -24.43
N ALA A 298 24.45 2.54 -25.07
CA ALA A 298 25.86 2.81 -24.76
C ALA A 298 26.03 3.44 -23.36
N ALA A 299 25.21 4.45 -23.03
CA ALA A 299 25.20 5.07 -21.71
C ALA A 299 24.94 4.05 -20.59
N LEU A 300 23.88 3.23 -20.74
CA LEU A 300 23.51 2.18 -19.79
C LEU A 300 24.63 1.15 -19.59
N ARG A 301 25.35 0.77 -20.67
CA ARG A 301 26.52 -0.12 -20.57
C ARG A 301 27.67 0.50 -19.79
N ARG A 302 27.96 1.78 -19.98
CA ARG A 302 29.01 2.47 -19.21
C ARG A 302 28.65 2.58 -17.73
N LEU A 303 27.40 2.90 -17.43
CA LEU A 303 26.87 2.88 -16.06
C LEU A 303 26.93 1.49 -15.43
N GLY A 304 26.68 0.45 -16.21
CA GLY A 304 26.77 -0.94 -15.76
C GLY A 304 28.21 -1.33 -15.38
N LYS A 305 29.17 -1.01 -16.26
CA LYS A 305 30.60 -1.27 -16.04
C LYS A 305 31.17 -0.49 -14.86
N ALA A 306 30.77 0.78 -14.68
CA ALA A 306 31.24 1.60 -13.58
C ALA A 306 30.91 0.97 -12.21
N ARG A 307 29.76 0.30 -12.09
CA ARG A 307 29.37 -0.44 -10.88
C ARG A 307 30.17 -1.71 -10.65
N GLU A 308 30.52 -2.46 -11.70
CA GLU A 308 31.31 -3.70 -11.56
C GLU A 308 32.73 -3.42 -11.02
N ILE A 309 33.27 -2.23 -11.30
CA ILE A 309 34.61 -1.81 -10.86
C ILE A 309 34.65 -1.48 -9.36
N ASP A 310 33.53 -1.07 -8.77
CA ASP A 310 33.43 -0.71 -7.34
C ASP A 310 32.14 -1.26 -6.70
N PRO A 311 32.07 -2.58 -6.43
CA PRO A 311 30.88 -3.23 -5.89
C PRO A 311 30.59 -2.91 -4.41
N ASP A 312 31.62 -2.49 -3.66
CA ASP A 312 31.57 -2.24 -2.21
C ASP A 312 31.44 -0.76 -1.86
N SER A 313 31.47 0.16 -2.83
CA SER A 313 31.12 1.54 -2.53
C SER A 313 29.68 1.62 -2.04
N ASP A 314 29.48 2.19 -0.84
CA ASP A 314 28.18 2.61 -0.28
C ASP A 314 27.45 3.66 -1.16
N THR A 315 27.87 3.82 -2.42
CA THR A 315 27.26 4.77 -3.33
C THR A 315 25.94 4.23 -3.88
N HIS A 316 24.88 5.00 -3.66
CA HIS A 316 23.57 4.75 -4.24
C HIS A 316 23.65 4.96 -5.77
N SER A 317 24.02 3.90 -6.49
CA SER A 317 24.22 3.93 -7.94
C SER A 317 22.95 4.30 -8.71
N TYR A 318 23.10 4.67 -10.00
CA TYR A 318 22.00 4.84 -10.96
C TYR A 318 20.95 3.71 -10.92
N TRP A 319 21.34 2.48 -10.54
CA TRP A 319 20.44 1.32 -10.44
C TRP A 319 19.52 1.34 -9.22
N SER A 320 19.90 2.05 -8.17
CA SER A 320 19.07 2.23 -6.98
C SER A 320 17.85 3.10 -7.29
N THR A 321 18.01 4.06 -8.22
CA THR A 321 16.92 4.92 -8.69
C THR A 321 16.22 4.34 -9.93
N HIS A 322 16.95 3.62 -10.80
CA HIS A 322 16.45 3.07 -12.06
C HIS A 322 16.74 1.57 -12.25
N PRO A 323 15.80 0.67 -11.89
CA PRO A 323 16.01 -0.79 -12.02
C PRO A 323 15.97 -1.29 -13.48
N GLY A 324 16.40 -2.54 -13.70
CA GLY A 324 16.11 -3.27 -14.95
C GLY A 324 17.15 -3.22 -16.08
N LEU A 325 18.41 -2.87 -15.78
CA LEU A 325 19.49 -2.65 -16.76
C LEU A 325 19.49 -3.53 -18.03
N ALA A 326 19.55 -4.86 -17.86
CA ALA A 326 19.75 -5.78 -18.99
C ALA A 326 18.61 -5.70 -20.01
N GLU A 327 17.38 -5.60 -19.53
CA GLU A 327 16.20 -5.50 -20.39
C GLU A 327 16.14 -4.14 -21.10
N ARG A 328 16.53 -3.07 -20.40
CA ARG A 328 16.56 -1.71 -20.95
C ARG A 328 17.59 -1.55 -22.06
N ILE A 329 18.79 -2.13 -21.89
CA ILE A 329 19.82 -2.19 -22.95
C ILE A 329 19.25 -2.90 -24.19
N ARG A 330 18.64 -4.07 -24.00
CA ARG A 330 18.08 -4.87 -25.10
C ARG A 330 17.05 -4.08 -25.90
N ARG A 331 16.09 -3.45 -25.23
CA ARG A 331 15.06 -2.62 -25.87
C ARG A 331 15.66 -1.43 -26.62
N ALA A 332 16.63 -0.76 -26.04
CA ALA A 332 17.31 0.37 -26.67
C ALA A 332 18.10 -0.05 -27.93
N GLU A 333 18.64 -1.27 -27.97
CA GLU A 333 19.32 -1.81 -29.15
C GLU A 333 18.37 -2.27 -30.26
N GLU A 334 17.19 -2.76 -29.89
CA GLU A 334 16.11 -3.16 -30.82
C GLU A 334 15.41 -1.93 -31.45
N ALA A 335 15.51 -0.77 -30.81
CA ALA A 335 14.87 0.49 -31.21
C ALA A 335 15.48 1.20 -32.44
N ARG A 336 16.26 0.50 -33.28
CA ARG A 336 16.93 1.06 -34.47
C ARG A 336 15.98 1.61 -35.52
#